data_AF-A0A897N4M4-F1
#
_entry.id   AF-A0A897N4M4-F1
#
_cell.length_a   1.000
_cell.length_b   1.000
_cell.length_c   1.000
_cell.angle_alpha   90.00
_cell.angle_beta   90.00
_cell.angle_gamma   90.00
#
_symmetry.space_group_name_H-M   'P 1'
#
loop_
_entity.id
_entity.type
_entity.pdbx_description
1 polymer ?
#
loop_
_entity_poly.entity_id
_entity_poly.type
_entity_poly.pdbx_seq_one_letter_code
_entity_poly.pdbx_strand_id
1 'polypeptide(L)' 'MATRRCDGCNERTRIAGGISDFWSKAGGSSGGVNLELADGSEHFLCFECLDRLPEDRAVTAEDIEAL' A
#
# COMPACT_ATOMS: atom_id res chain seq x y z
N MET A 1 2.09 12.44 -11.81
CA MET A 1 2.34 11.49 -10.71
C MET A 1 1.06 11.23 -9.95
N ALA A 2 0.60 9.99 -9.90
CA ALA A 2 -0.52 9.60 -9.04
C ALA A 2 0.01 9.35 -7.62
N THR A 3 -0.64 9.94 -6.62
CA THR A 3 -0.38 9.63 -5.21
C THR A 3 -1.69 9.18 -4.58
N ARG A 4 -1.63 8.21 -3.67
CA ARG A 4 -2.76 7.74 -2.86
C ARG A 4 -2.35 7.75 -1.40
N ARG A 5 -3.30 7.88 -0.49
CA ARG A 5 -3.02 7.73 0.94
C ARG A 5 -2.94 6.26 1.31
N CYS A 6 -2.02 5.94 2.20
CA CYS A 6 -1.99 4.66 2.90
C CYS A 6 -3.18 4.59 3.86
N ASP A 7 -3.91 3.48 3.90
CA ASP A 7 -5.05 3.32 4.79
C ASP A 7 -4.64 3.15 6.27
N GLY A 8 -3.42 2.63 6.54
CA GLY A 8 -2.85 2.59 7.89
C GLY A 8 -2.36 3.95 8.39
N CYS A 9 -1.21 4.41 7.92
CA CYS A 9 -0.60 5.65 8.45
C CYS A 9 -1.15 6.99 7.87
N ASN A 10 -2.13 6.95 6.95
CA ASN A 10 -2.66 8.12 6.23
C ASN A 10 -1.65 8.93 5.38
N GLU A 11 -0.41 8.48 5.26
CA GLU A 11 0.66 9.15 4.51
C GLU A 11 0.41 9.09 2.99
N ARG A 12 0.79 10.16 2.26
CA ARG A 12 0.66 10.19 0.79
C ARG A 12 1.81 9.41 0.14
N THR A 13 1.47 8.31 -0.49
CA THR A 13 2.41 7.40 -1.13
C THR A 13 2.32 7.51 -2.66
N ARG A 14 3.46 7.41 -3.35
CA ARG A 14 3.46 7.39 -4.83
C ARG A 14 2.99 6.02 -5.32
N ILE A 15 2.04 6.03 -6.25
CA ILE A 15 1.65 4.82 -6.97
C ILE A 15 2.26 4.87 -8.36
N ALA A 16 2.96 3.80 -8.76
CA ALA A 16 3.40 3.62 -10.13
C ALA A 16 2.14 3.47 -11.00
N GLY A 17 1.95 4.39 -11.96
CA GLY A 17 0.65 4.58 -12.60
C GLY A 17 0.76 4.69 -14.10
N GLY A 18 0.79 3.55 -14.80
CA GLY A 18 0.47 3.45 -16.22
C GLY A 18 1.66 3.29 -17.17
N ILE A 19 1.37 2.93 -18.42
CA ILE A 19 2.31 2.58 -19.50
C ILE A 19 3.33 3.69 -19.87
N SER A 20 3.16 4.89 -19.31
CA SER A 20 4.11 6.01 -19.40
C SER A 20 5.31 5.86 -18.46
N ASP A 21 5.18 5.13 -17.34
CA ASP A 21 6.30 4.76 -16.47
C ASP A 21 7.21 3.69 -17.10
N PHE A 22 6.78 3.07 -18.21
CA PHE A 22 7.54 2.03 -18.91
C PHE A 22 8.75 2.59 -19.68
N TRP A 23 8.73 3.86 -20.07
CA TRP A 23 9.79 4.51 -20.88
C TRP A 23 10.64 5.52 -20.10
N SER A 24 10.25 5.87 -18.87
CA SER A 24 11.06 6.74 -18.04
C SER A 24 11.88 5.90 -17.08
N LYS A 25 13.20 6.02 -17.19
CA LYS A 25 14.23 5.59 -16.22
C LYS A 25 14.08 6.26 -14.83
N ALA A 26 12.88 6.71 -14.49
CA ALA A 26 12.44 7.38 -13.26
C ALA A 26 11.52 6.46 -12.44
N GLY A 27 11.63 5.13 -12.63
CA GLY A 27 10.95 4.08 -11.87
C GLY A 27 11.44 4.02 -10.44
N GLY A 28 11.04 4.99 -9.61
CA GLY A 28 10.99 4.77 -8.18
C GLY A 28 9.90 3.74 -7.95
N SER A 29 10.26 2.58 -7.36
CA SER A 29 9.31 1.53 -6.95
C SER A 29 8.04 2.18 -6.37
N SER A 30 6.86 1.72 -6.80
CA SER A 30 5.59 2.10 -6.17
C SER A 30 5.75 2.04 -4.66
N GLY A 31 5.44 3.09 -3.91
CA GLY A 31 5.73 3.09 -2.46
C GLY A 31 4.78 2.21 -1.64
N GLY A 32 3.87 1.49 -2.30
CA GLY A 32 2.87 0.64 -1.67
C GLY A 32 2.18 -0.30 -2.65
N VAL A 33 1.28 -1.14 -2.12
CA VAL A 33 0.54 -2.19 -2.81
C VAL A 33 -0.91 -2.22 -2.33
N ASN A 34 -1.82 -2.69 -3.18
CA ASN A 34 -3.20 -2.97 -2.77
C ASN A 34 -3.27 -4.42 -2.28
N LEU A 35 -3.71 -4.62 -1.04
CA LEU A 35 -3.87 -5.91 -0.39
C LEU A 35 -5.35 -6.20 -0.17
N GLU A 36 -5.75 -7.44 -0.40
CA GLU A 36 -7.03 -7.96 0.04
C GLU A 36 -6.85 -8.59 1.43
N LEU A 37 -7.65 -8.16 2.39
CA LEU A 37 -7.61 -8.61 3.78
C LEU A 37 -8.46 -9.85 4.00
N ALA A 38 -8.31 -10.46 5.18
CA ALA A 38 -9.03 -11.66 5.57
C ALA A 38 -10.55 -11.47 5.65
N ASP A 39 -11.01 -10.24 5.91
CA ASP A 39 -12.42 -9.87 5.93
C ASP A 39 -13.01 -9.57 4.52
N GLY A 40 -12.18 -9.66 3.47
CA GLY A 40 -12.58 -9.42 2.09
C GLY A 40 -12.57 -7.95 1.67
N SER A 41 -12.06 -7.05 2.52
CA SER A 41 -11.83 -5.65 2.17
C SER A 41 -10.50 -5.46 1.43
N GLU A 42 -10.48 -4.49 0.51
CA GLU A 42 -9.28 -4.10 -0.22
C GLU A 42 -8.71 -2.80 0.34
N HIS A 43 -7.45 -2.82 0.75
CA HIS A 43 -6.76 -1.69 1.35
C HIS A 43 -5.43 -1.39 0.67
N PHE A 44 -5.10 -0.11 0.51
CA PHE A 44 -3.82 0.32 -0.03
C PHE A 44 -2.86 0.65 1.10
N LEU A 45 -1.76 -0.09 1.18
CA LEU A 45 -0.74 0.06 2.23
C LEU A 45 0.62 0.39 1.62
N CYS A 46 1.35 1.29 2.28
CA CYS A 46 2.76 1.50 1.97
C CYS A 46 3.61 0.32 2.48
N PHE A 47 4.80 0.12 1.91
CA PHE A 47 5.66 -0.99 2.31
C PHE A 47 6.08 -0.94 3.78
N GLU A 48 6.21 0.26 4.37
CA GLU A 48 6.51 0.43 5.79
C GLU A 48 5.37 -0.08 6.70
N CYS A 49 4.12 0.19 6.33
CA CYS A 49 2.97 -0.32 7.08
C CYS A 49 2.80 -1.82 6.88
N LEU A 50 3.08 -2.32 5.68
CA LEU A 50 3.02 -3.75 5.36
C LEU A 50 4.02 -4.55 6.21
N ASP A 51 5.24 -4.03 6.41
CA ASP A 51 6.27 -4.65 7.25
C ASP A 51 5.89 -4.67 8.75
N ARG A 52 5.01 -3.78 9.19
CA ARG A 52 4.50 -3.75 10.58
C ARG A 52 3.32 -4.69 10.82
N LEU A 53 2.69 -5.21 9.78
CA LEU A 53 1.53 -6.06 9.95
C LEU A 53 1.90 -7.41 10.59
N PRO A 54 1.01 -7.99 11.39
CA PRO A 54 1.24 -9.31 11.94
C PRO A 54 1.30 -10.36 10.83
N GLU A 55 2.41 -11.10 10.76
CA GLU A 55 2.60 -12.23 9.84
C GLU A 55 2.08 -13.56 10.39
N ASP A 56 1.87 -13.65 11.72
CA ASP A 56 1.45 -14.88 12.42
C ASP A 56 -0.07 -15.11 12.37
N ARG A 57 -0.85 -14.09 11.96
CA ARG A 57 -2.30 -14.18 11.81
C ARG A 57 -2.78 -13.43 10.59
N ALA A 58 -4.01 -13.72 10.18
CA ALA A 58 -4.64 -13.00 9.09
C ALA A 58 -4.91 -11.55 9.52
N VAL A 59 -4.48 -10.60 8.69
CA VAL A 59 -4.65 -9.16 8.91
C VAL A 59 -6.09 -8.77 8.60
N THR A 60 -6.69 -7.97 9.48
CA THR A 60 -8.04 -7.41 9.30
C THR A 60 -8.00 -5.88 9.23
N ALA A 61 -9.12 -5.26 8.84
CA ALA A 61 -9.24 -3.80 8.81
C ALA A 61 -8.90 -3.14 10.17
N GLU A 62 -9.23 -3.78 11.30
CA GLU A 62 -8.89 -3.29 12.64
C GLU A 62 -7.38 -3.18 12.87
N ASP A 63 -6.59 -4.09 12.28
CA ASP A 63 -5.12 -4.04 12.37
C ASP A 63 -4.56 -2.88 11.57
N ILE A 64 -5.19 -2.54 10.45
CA ILE A 64 -4.83 -1.36 9.66
C ILE A 64 -5.17 -0.08 10.41
N GLU A 65 -6.35 0.01 11.01
CA GLU A 65 -6.79 1.18 11.79
C GLU A 65 -5.93 1.41 13.05
N ALA A 66 -5.22 0.38 13.52
CA ALA A 66 -4.34 0.45 14.69
C ALA A 66 -2.89 0.86 14.40
N LEU A 67 -2.48 1.00 13.12
CA LEU A 67 -1.12 1.38 12.69
C LEU A 67 -0.79 2.87 12.85
#